data_AF-A0A7S0FKG0-F1
#
_entry.id   AF-A0A7S0FKG0-F1
#
_cell.length_a   1.000
_cell.length_b   1.000
_cell.length_c   1.000
_cell.angle_alpha   90.00
_cell.angle_beta   90.00
_cell.angle_gamma   90.00
#
_symmetry.space_group_name_H-M   'P 1'
#
loop_
_entity.id
_entity.type
_entity.pdbx_description
1 polymer ?
#
loop_
_entity_poly.entity_id
_entity_poly.type
_entity_poly.pdbx_seq_one_letter_code
_entity_poly.pdbx_strand_id
1 'polypeptide(L)'
;LALKVSANSVYGFTGMSVGTLPCQAIAASVTAYGRRMIEHTRHVIETRFCKDQGCEEDARVIYGDTDSVMVSLGQDCTLHRAFEFGRRAAEMVSLEFGAPVKMEFEKVYRPFLLMSKKRYAGLSWAGPEESGSLDVKGLEVVRRDWCLLVRQMVSQCLRLLLQERSAERALAYAQEAVASLRQGRVDPRLLVLSKAL
;
A
#
# COMPACT_ATOMS: atom_id res chain seq x y z
N LEU A 1 -3.87 11.16 -15.16
CA LEU A 1 -4.64 11.25 -13.89
C LEU A 1 -6.03 11.86 -14.07
N ALA A 2 -6.18 13.02 -14.74
CA ALA A 2 -7.48 13.69 -14.91
C ALA A 2 -8.58 12.81 -15.56
N LEU A 3 -8.24 12.01 -16.57
CA LEU A 3 -9.18 11.07 -17.20
C LEU A 3 -9.71 10.02 -16.22
N LYS A 4 -8.82 9.44 -15.39
CA LYS A 4 -9.21 8.48 -14.32
C LYS A 4 -10.17 9.14 -13.32
N VAL A 5 -9.88 10.38 -12.91
CA VAL A 5 -10.76 11.13 -12.00
C VAL A 5 -12.13 11.33 -12.64
N SER A 6 -12.17 11.77 -13.90
CA SER A 6 -13.42 12.00 -14.64
C SER A 6 -14.25 10.71 -14.79
N ALA A 7 -13.62 9.58 -15.10
CA ALA A 7 -14.29 8.29 -15.18
C ALA A 7 -14.86 7.86 -13.81
N ASN A 8 -14.08 7.99 -12.73
CA ASN A 8 -14.54 7.68 -11.38
C ASN A 8 -15.66 8.62 -10.90
N SER A 9 -15.68 9.87 -11.37
CA SER A 9 -16.75 10.82 -11.09
C SER A 9 -18.09 10.40 -11.67
N VAL A 10 -18.14 9.59 -12.74
CA VAL A 10 -19.40 9.05 -13.28
C VAL A 10 -20.09 8.14 -12.25
N TYR A 11 -19.33 7.22 -11.65
CA TYR A 11 -19.82 6.42 -10.52
C TYR A 11 -20.22 7.31 -9.33
N GLY A 12 -19.36 8.26 -8.96
CA GLY A 12 -19.61 9.18 -7.84
C GLY A 12 -20.90 9.99 -8.01
N PHE A 13 -21.19 10.46 -9.23
CA PHE A 13 -22.39 11.21 -9.59
C PHE A 13 -23.67 10.41 -9.31
N THR A 14 -23.69 9.11 -9.64
CA THR A 14 -24.85 8.25 -9.34
C THR A 14 -25.10 8.07 -7.84
N GLY A 15 -24.07 8.20 -7.00
CA GLY A 15 -24.16 8.01 -5.55
C GLY A 15 -24.50 9.29 -4.76
N MET A 16 -24.57 10.45 -5.40
CA MET A 16 -24.85 11.71 -4.70
C MET A 16 -26.30 11.72 -4.19
N SER A 17 -26.51 12.14 -2.93
CA SER A 17 -27.85 12.33 -2.37
C SER A 17 -28.51 13.63 -2.84
N VAL A 18 -27.69 14.65 -3.16
CA VAL A 18 -28.12 15.95 -3.67
C VAL A 18 -27.49 16.13 -5.04
N GLY A 19 -28.30 16.06 -6.10
CA GLY A 19 -27.84 16.14 -7.48
C GLY A 19 -29.01 16.06 -8.46
N THR A 20 -28.72 16.23 -9.75
CA THR A 20 -29.75 16.27 -10.80
C THR A 20 -30.30 14.89 -11.17
N LEU A 21 -29.53 13.81 -10.97
CA LEU A 21 -29.95 12.45 -11.30
C LEU A 21 -29.33 11.40 -10.34
N PRO A 22 -29.77 11.36 -9.07
CA PRO A 22 -29.26 10.40 -8.10
C PRO A 22 -29.79 8.99 -8.38
N CYS A 23 -28.90 7.99 -8.39
CA CYS A 23 -29.25 6.58 -8.54
C CYS A 23 -28.40 5.72 -7.59
N GLN A 24 -28.73 5.78 -6.30
CA GLN A 24 -27.96 5.11 -5.25
C GLN A 24 -27.85 3.59 -5.43
N ALA A 25 -28.82 2.97 -6.11
CA ALA A 25 -28.78 1.53 -6.43
C ALA A 25 -27.58 1.15 -7.31
N ILE A 26 -27.19 2.01 -8.26
CA ILE A 26 -26.00 1.79 -9.10
C ILE A 26 -24.75 1.88 -8.22
N ALA A 27 -24.62 2.94 -7.42
CA ALA A 27 -23.45 3.11 -6.55
C ALA A 27 -23.32 1.95 -5.54
N ALA A 28 -24.43 1.55 -4.91
CA ALA A 28 -24.46 0.41 -4.00
C ALA A 28 -24.04 -0.89 -4.68
N SER A 29 -24.57 -1.17 -5.88
CA SER A 29 -24.21 -2.34 -6.68
C SER A 29 -22.72 -2.37 -7.02
N VAL A 30 -22.15 -1.25 -7.48
CA VAL A 30 -20.71 -1.16 -7.79
C VAL A 30 -19.85 -1.49 -6.57
N THR A 31 -20.17 -0.92 -5.39
CA THR A 31 -19.40 -1.25 -4.17
C THR A 31 -19.60 -2.69 -3.71
N ALA A 32 -20.78 -3.28 -3.92
CA ALA A 32 -21.06 -4.67 -3.59
C ALA A 32 -20.26 -5.63 -4.48
N TYR A 33 -20.21 -5.38 -5.79
CA TYR A 33 -19.37 -6.13 -6.72
C TYR A 33 -17.89 -5.99 -6.36
N GLY A 34 -17.39 -4.78 -6.09
CA GLY A 34 -16.00 -4.58 -5.68
C GLY A 34 -15.61 -5.39 -4.44
N ARG A 35 -16.47 -5.41 -3.40
CA ARG A 35 -16.23 -6.24 -2.20
C ARG A 35 -16.21 -7.74 -2.51
N ARG A 36 -17.17 -8.22 -3.32
CA ARG A 36 -17.22 -9.63 -3.73
C ARG A 36 -16.01 -10.04 -4.55
N MET A 37 -15.56 -9.17 -5.45
CA MET A 37 -14.40 -9.43 -6.29
C MET A 37 -13.12 -9.57 -5.46
N ILE A 38 -12.86 -8.67 -4.50
CA ILE A 38 -11.67 -8.80 -3.62
C ILE A 38 -11.72 -10.08 -2.80
N GLU A 39 -12.87 -10.40 -2.21
CA GLU A 39 -13.01 -11.62 -1.40
C GLU A 39 -12.80 -12.88 -2.25
N HIS A 40 -13.34 -12.88 -3.48
CA HIS A 40 -13.11 -13.95 -4.43
C HIS A 40 -11.64 -14.06 -4.85
N THR A 41 -10.98 -12.95 -5.17
CA THR A 41 -9.54 -12.92 -5.47
C THR A 41 -8.72 -13.51 -4.33
N ARG A 42 -9.04 -13.13 -3.09
CA ARG A 42 -8.39 -13.71 -1.91
C ARG A 42 -8.57 -15.22 -1.85
N HIS A 43 -9.81 -15.68 -1.97
CA HIS A 43 -10.12 -17.11 -1.92
C HIS A 43 -9.39 -17.90 -3.01
N VAL A 44 -9.37 -17.39 -4.25
CA VAL A 44 -8.65 -18.02 -5.37
C VAL A 44 -7.15 -18.10 -5.06
N ILE A 45 -6.53 -17.02 -4.58
CA ILE A 45 -5.10 -17.01 -4.28
C ILE A 45 -4.76 -18.01 -3.16
N GLU A 46 -5.48 -17.95 -2.04
CA GLU A 46 -5.20 -18.80 -0.87
C GLU A 46 -5.52 -20.29 -1.13
N THR A 47 -6.44 -20.60 -2.06
CA THR A 47 -6.80 -21.99 -2.39
C THR A 47 -5.92 -22.60 -3.47
N ARG A 48 -5.55 -21.82 -4.50
CA ARG A 48 -4.80 -22.33 -5.66
C ARG A 48 -3.29 -22.35 -5.43
N PHE A 49 -2.78 -21.44 -4.61
CA PHE A 49 -1.36 -21.28 -4.34
C PHE A 49 -0.99 -21.65 -2.90
N CYS A 50 -1.41 -22.84 -2.49
CA CYS A 50 -1.05 -23.41 -1.19
C CYS A 50 -0.23 -24.70 -1.38
N LYS A 51 0.48 -25.09 -0.33
CA LYS A 51 1.31 -26.32 -0.33
C LYS A 51 0.51 -27.59 -0.63
N ASP A 52 -0.75 -27.63 -0.19
CA ASP A 52 -1.64 -28.78 -0.43
C ASP A 52 -1.96 -29.01 -1.91
N GLN A 53 -1.83 -27.96 -2.74
CA GLN A 53 -1.95 -28.04 -4.20
C GLN A 53 -0.60 -28.31 -4.90
N GLY A 54 0.44 -28.67 -4.14
CA GLY A 54 1.78 -28.92 -4.66
C GLY A 54 2.54 -27.65 -5.05
N CYS A 55 2.10 -26.47 -4.60
CA CYS A 55 2.86 -25.24 -4.79
C CYS A 55 4.03 -25.18 -3.79
N GLU A 56 5.18 -24.68 -4.24
CA GLU A 56 6.33 -24.46 -3.36
C GLU A 56 6.04 -23.40 -2.29
N GLU A 57 5.18 -22.43 -2.63
CA GLU A 57 4.81 -21.32 -1.76
C GLU A 57 3.44 -21.52 -1.13
N ASP A 58 3.32 -21.13 0.14
CA ASP A 58 2.06 -21.07 0.88
C ASP A 58 1.57 -19.61 0.89
N ALA A 59 0.83 -19.24 -0.15
CA ALA A 59 0.42 -17.86 -0.38
C ALA A 59 -0.71 -17.46 0.58
N ARG A 60 -0.48 -16.37 1.33
CA ARG A 60 -1.47 -15.83 2.26
C ARG A 60 -1.75 -14.36 1.97
N VAL A 61 -3.02 -13.98 1.87
CA VAL A 61 -3.38 -12.57 1.71
C VAL A 61 -3.27 -11.87 3.07
N ILE A 62 -2.37 -10.89 3.17
CA ILE A 62 -2.08 -10.17 4.42
C ILE A 62 -2.78 -8.81 4.49
N TYR A 63 -3.16 -8.24 3.35
CA TYR A 63 -3.83 -6.95 3.26
C TYR A 63 -4.60 -6.83 1.95
N GLY A 64 -5.66 -6.02 1.96
CA GLY A 64 -6.37 -5.61 0.76
C GLY A 64 -7.02 -4.25 0.96
N ASP A 65 -7.00 -3.42 -0.08
CA ASP A 65 -7.62 -2.09 -0.09
C ASP A 65 -8.30 -1.84 -1.43
N THR A 66 -9.63 -1.91 -1.43
CA THR A 66 -10.58 -1.54 -2.50
C THR A 66 -10.43 -2.21 -3.87
N ASP A 67 -9.24 -2.22 -4.45
CA ASP A 67 -8.89 -2.72 -5.76
C ASP A 67 -7.53 -3.44 -5.78
N SER A 68 -6.90 -3.61 -4.60
CA SER A 68 -5.59 -4.24 -4.46
C SER A 68 -5.58 -5.31 -3.37
N VAL A 69 -4.77 -6.35 -3.59
CA VAL A 69 -4.47 -7.41 -2.61
C VAL A 69 -2.96 -7.53 -2.45
N MET A 70 -2.51 -7.73 -1.21
CA MET A 70 -1.11 -7.97 -0.87
C MET A 70 -0.96 -9.40 -0.37
N VAL A 71 -0.09 -10.15 -1.03
CA VAL A 71 0.13 -11.58 -0.78
C VAL A 71 1.51 -11.78 -0.17
N SER A 72 1.57 -12.51 0.94
CA SER A 72 2.80 -12.97 1.56
C SER A 72 3.12 -14.38 1.05
N LEU A 73 4.35 -14.57 0.58
CA LEU A 73 4.90 -15.85 0.12
C LEU A 73 5.88 -16.47 1.13
N GLY A 74 5.95 -15.94 2.35
CA GLY A 74 6.92 -16.39 3.35
C GLY A 74 8.29 -15.71 3.23
N GLN A 75 9.16 -15.97 4.21
CA GLN A 75 10.46 -15.27 4.35
C GLN A 75 11.53 -15.77 3.38
N ASP A 76 11.44 -17.04 2.99
CA ASP A 76 12.44 -17.72 2.15
C ASP A 76 12.25 -17.45 0.65
N CYS A 77 11.11 -16.87 0.26
CA CYS A 77 10.83 -16.53 -1.13
C CYS A 77 11.80 -15.45 -1.63
N THR A 78 12.41 -15.64 -2.81
CA THR A 78 13.31 -14.65 -3.43
C THR A 78 12.51 -13.57 -4.16
N LEU A 79 13.13 -12.41 -4.44
CA LEU A 79 12.47 -11.37 -5.23
C LEU A 79 12.01 -11.90 -6.59
N HIS A 80 12.88 -12.61 -7.32
CA HIS A 80 12.56 -13.18 -8.63
C HIS A 80 11.31 -14.06 -8.59
N ARG A 81 11.25 -14.99 -7.63
CA ARG A 81 10.11 -15.90 -7.47
C ARG A 81 8.83 -15.15 -7.08
N ALA A 82 8.93 -14.10 -6.27
CA ALA A 82 7.78 -13.24 -5.95
C ALA A 82 7.24 -12.49 -7.17
N PHE A 83 8.10 -12.02 -8.07
CA PHE A 83 7.69 -11.40 -9.33
C PHE A 83 7.01 -12.41 -10.27
N GLU A 84 7.57 -13.60 -10.42
CA GLU A 84 6.98 -14.67 -11.25
C GLU A 84 5.62 -15.12 -10.70
N PHE A 85 5.54 -15.32 -9.39
CA PHE A 85 4.29 -15.61 -8.69
C PHE A 85 3.25 -14.54 -8.96
N GLY A 86 3.61 -13.27 -8.77
CA GLY A 86 2.67 -12.16 -8.91
C GLY A 86 2.06 -12.07 -10.31
N ARG A 87 2.86 -12.25 -11.36
CA ARG A 87 2.37 -12.29 -12.75
C ARG A 87 1.42 -13.45 -13.00
N ARG A 88 1.80 -14.66 -12.55
CA ARG A 88 0.96 -15.87 -12.70
C ARG A 88 -0.37 -15.74 -11.94
N ALA A 89 -0.33 -15.23 -10.72
CA ALA A 89 -1.53 -15.00 -9.91
C ALA A 89 -2.46 -13.96 -10.55
N ALA A 90 -1.91 -12.85 -11.07
CA ALA A 90 -2.70 -11.82 -11.74
C ALA A 90 -3.38 -12.34 -13.02
N GLU A 91 -2.67 -13.13 -13.83
CA GLU A 91 -3.24 -13.75 -15.03
C GLU A 91 -4.35 -14.74 -14.68
N MET A 92 -4.11 -15.65 -13.72
CA MET A 92 -5.10 -16.63 -13.28
C MET A 92 -6.38 -15.96 -12.75
N VAL A 93 -6.24 -14.96 -11.88
CA VAL A 93 -7.40 -14.25 -11.34
C VAL A 93 -8.13 -13.45 -12.42
N SER A 94 -7.42 -12.91 -13.42
CA SER A 94 -8.05 -12.23 -14.56
C SER A 94 -8.92 -13.19 -15.40
N LEU A 95 -8.49 -14.43 -15.56
CA LEU A 95 -9.26 -15.45 -16.29
C LEU A 95 -10.58 -15.80 -15.58
N GLU A 96 -10.59 -15.84 -14.24
CA GLU A 96 -11.80 -16.12 -13.45
C GLU A 96 -12.86 -15.00 -13.58
N PHE A 97 -12.44 -13.75 -13.74
CA PHE A 97 -13.38 -12.62 -13.90
C PHE A 97 -13.86 -12.41 -15.34
N GLY A 98 -12.99 -12.68 -16.33
CA GLY A 98 -13.27 -12.41 -17.74
C GLY A 98 -13.29 -10.92 -18.10
N ALA A 99 -13.30 -10.62 -19.40
CA ALA A 99 -13.32 -9.25 -19.90
C ALA A 99 -14.58 -8.50 -19.45
N PRO A 100 -14.47 -7.20 -19.08
CA PRO A 100 -13.32 -6.32 -19.20
C PRO A 100 -12.43 -6.25 -17.94
N VAL A 101 -12.68 -7.09 -16.93
CA VAL A 101 -11.95 -7.04 -15.66
C VAL A 101 -10.59 -7.72 -15.82
N LYS A 102 -9.52 -7.00 -15.47
CA LYS A 102 -8.16 -7.52 -15.51
C LYS A 102 -7.42 -7.14 -14.25
N MET A 103 -6.81 -8.13 -13.62
CA MET A 103 -5.86 -7.95 -12.53
C MET A 103 -4.46 -7.81 -13.11
N GLU A 104 -3.69 -6.86 -12.59
CA GLU A 104 -2.31 -6.64 -13.01
C GLU A 104 -1.39 -6.72 -11.80
N PHE A 105 -0.25 -7.35 -12.00
CA PHE A 105 0.82 -7.35 -11.01
C PHE A 105 1.55 -6.01 -11.08
N GLU A 106 1.66 -5.30 -9.95
CA GLU A 106 2.26 -3.97 -9.91
C GLU A 106 3.71 -4.00 -9.39
N LYS A 107 3.97 -4.60 -8.22
CA LYS A 107 5.27 -4.52 -7.53
C LYS A 107 5.42 -5.55 -6.42
N VAL A 108 6.66 -5.74 -5.95
CA VAL A 108 6.96 -6.51 -4.73
C VAL A 108 7.44 -5.57 -3.62
N TYR A 109 6.96 -5.77 -2.39
CA TYR A 109 7.52 -5.10 -1.21
C TYR A 109 8.50 -6.01 -0.48
N ARG A 110 9.74 -5.54 -0.25
CA ARG A 110 10.73 -6.25 0.58
C ARG A 110 11.81 -5.30 1.13
N PRO A 111 11.87 -5.04 2.45
CA PRO A 111 10.91 -5.42 3.48
C PRO A 111 9.60 -4.63 3.41
N PHE A 112 8.57 -5.12 4.13
CA PHE A 112 7.24 -4.51 4.22
C PHE A 112 6.82 -4.32 5.69
N LEU A 113 6.28 -3.15 6.01
CA LEU A 113 5.80 -2.76 7.34
C LEU A 113 4.34 -2.29 7.23
N LEU A 114 3.42 -3.13 7.68
CA LEU A 114 2.00 -2.81 7.78
C LEU A 114 1.66 -2.42 9.22
N MET A 115 1.23 -1.17 9.44
CA MET A 115 0.87 -0.69 10.79
C MET A 115 -0.65 -0.76 10.99
N SER A 116 -1.42 -0.27 10.03
CA SER A 116 -2.89 -0.33 10.05
C SER A 116 -3.45 -0.09 8.65
N LYS A 117 -4.78 -0.13 8.49
CA LYS A 117 -5.45 0.16 7.22
C LYS A 117 -4.99 1.53 6.70
N LYS A 118 -4.58 1.57 5.43
CA LYS A 118 -4.05 2.76 4.74
C LYS A 118 -2.80 3.38 5.37
N ARG A 119 -2.11 2.67 6.29
CA ARG A 119 -0.88 3.11 6.96
C ARG A 119 0.17 2.01 6.90
N TYR A 120 1.05 2.10 5.91
CA TYR A 120 2.12 1.13 5.68
C TYR A 120 3.31 1.78 4.98
N ALA A 121 4.47 1.14 5.10
CA ALA A 121 5.69 1.51 4.41
C ALA A 121 6.45 0.26 3.97
N GLY A 122 7.25 0.37 2.92
CA GLY A 122 8.09 -0.74 2.48
C GLY A 122 9.04 -0.29 1.39
N LEU A 123 10.03 -1.14 1.08
CA LEU A 123 10.80 -0.96 -0.14
C LEU A 123 10.06 -1.60 -1.29
N SER A 124 9.61 -0.77 -2.22
CA SER A 124 8.93 -1.16 -3.45
C SER A 124 9.95 -1.46 -4.53
N TRP A 125 9.85 -2.65 -5.10
CA TRP A 125 10.68 -3.12 -6.21
C TRP A 125 9.79 -3.22 -7.45
N ALA A 126 10.18 -2.59 -8.55
CA ALA A 126 9.50 -2.69 -9.84
C ALA A 126 10.08 -3.81 -10.73
N GLY A 127 11.32 -4.23 -10.46
CA GLY A 127 11.93 -5.42 -11.04
C GLY A 127 12.84 -6.15 -10.03
N PRO A 128 13.22 -7.42 -10.29
CA PRO A 128 14.09 -8.20 -9.42
C PRO A 128 15.50 -7.60 -9.24
N GLU A 129 15.98 -6.88 -10.25
CA GLU A 129 17.33 -6.29 -10.30
C GLU A 129 17.35 -4.77 -10.05
N GLU A 130 16.18 -4.14 -9.95
CA GLU A 130 16.08 -2.70 -9.74
C GLU A 130 16.32 -2.33 -8.27
N SER A 131 16.76 -1.10 -7.98
CA SER A 131 16.89 -0.66 -6.60
C SER A 131 15.52 -0.41 -5.96
N GLY A 132 15.25 -1.08 -4.83
CA GLY A 132 14.05 -0.82 -4.04
C GLY A 132 13.92 0.64 -3.59
N SER A 133 12.76 1.24 -3.86
CA SER A 133 12.44 2.62 -3.46
C SER A 133 11.54 2.64 -2.22
N LEU A 134 11.78 3.56 -1.29
CA LEU A 134 10.93 3.70 -0.10
C LEU A 134 9.56 4.24 -0.49
N ASP A 135 8.54 3.41 -0.36
CA ASP A 135 7.14 3.79 -0.54
C ASP A 135 6.45 3.87 0.82
N VAL A 136 5.73 4.98 1.04
CA VAL A 136 5.08 5.30 2.32
C VAL A 136 3.65 5.73 2.04
N LYS A 137 2.68 5.03 2.64
CA LYS A 137 1.25 5.34 2.50
C LYS A 137 0.66 5.72 3.85
N GLY A 138 0.02 6.88 3.92
CA GLY A 138 -0.76 7.37 5.06
C GLY A 138 0.00 7.68 6.35
N LEU A 139 1.30 7.43 6.42
CA LEU A 139 2.15 7.85 7.54
C LEU A 139 2.41 9.36 7.51
N GLU A 140 2.90 9.87 8.64
CA GLU A 140 3.13 11.29 8.92
C GLU A 140 4.03 11.94 7.85
N VAL A 141 4.96 11.18 7.26
CA VAL A 141 5.90 11.64 6.21
C VAL A 141 5.19 12.28 5.02
N VAL A 142 4.08 11.69 4.56
CA VAL A 142 3.35 12.13 3.36
C VAL A 142 2.18 13.08 3.67
N ARG A 143 1.92 13.30 4.95
CA ARG A 143 0.84 14.14 5.44
C ARG A 143 1.29 15.59 5.59
N ARG A 144 0.48 16.54 5.11
CA ARG A 144 0.82 17.98 5.09
C ARG A 144 0.48 18.72 6.38
N ASP A 145 -0.34 18.11 7.22
CA ASP A 145 -0.78 18.64 8.52
C ASP A 145 0.25 18.42 9.65
N TRP A 146 1.37 17.76 9.36
CA TRP A 146 2.50 17.56 10.28
C TRP A 146 3.67 18.49 9.97
N CYS A 147 4.37 18.91 11.02
CA CYS A 147 5.53 19.77 10.89
C CYS A 147 6.70 19.05 10.19
N LEU A 148 7.58 19.82 9.58
CA LEU A 148 8.67 19.27 8.78
C LEU A 148 9.63 18.41 9.61
N LEU A 149 9.84 18.76 10.88
CA LEU A 149 10.65 17.98 11.83
C LEU A 149 10.17 16.52 11.92
N VAL A 150 8.87 16.31 12.18
CA VAL A 150 8.29 14.96 12.33
C VAL A 150 8.41 14.20 11.02
N ARG A 151 8.13 14.86 9.89
CA ARG A 151 8.21 14.25 8.56
C ARG A 151 9.62 13.76 8.23
N GLN A 152 10.63 14.59 8.50
CA GLN A 152 12.04 14.23 8.31
C GLN A 152 12.46 13.12 9.26
N MET A 153 12.11 13.22 10.55
CA MET A 153 12.48 12.24 11.55
C MET A 153 11.93 10.86 11.21
N VAL A 154 10.62 10.74 10.95
CA VAL A 154 9.99 9.47 10.60
C VAL A 154 10.53 8.94 9.28
N SER A 155 10.74 9.79 8.27
CA SER A 155 11.34 9.37 7.00
C SER A 155 12.72 8.76 7.20
N GLN A 156 13.55 9.35 8.05
CA GLN A 156 14.91 8.86 8.28
C GLN A 156 14.91 7.57 9.11
N CYS A 157 14.05 7.48 10.13
CA CYS A 157 13.85 6.21 10.86
C CYS A 157 13.41 5.09 9.93
N LEU A 158 12.48 5.35 9.00
CA LEU A 158 12.04 4.35 8.02
C LEU A 158 13.17 3.93 7.07
N ARG A 159 14.03 4.84 6.63
CA ARG A 159 15.22 4.50 5.83
C ARG A 159 16.18 3.60 6.61
N LEU A 160 16.52 3.98 7.85
CA LEU A 160 17.41 3.20 8.71
C LEU A 160 16.86 1.80 8.99
N LEU A 161 15.55 1.68 9.19
CA LEU A 161 14.88 0.40 9.45
C LEU A 161 14.77 -0.48 8.19
N LEU A 162 14.30 0.08 7.08
CA LEU A 162 13.91 -0.69 5.90
C LEU A 162 15.06 -0.88 4.90
N GLN A 163 15.96 0.10 4.77
CA GLN A 163 17.13 0.02 3.87
C GLN A 163 18.35 -0.52 4.62
N GLU A 164 18.72 0.09 5.74
CA GLU A 164 19.95 -0.26 6.46
C GLU A 164 19.76 -1.41 7.47
N ARG A 165 18.51 -1.86 7.69
CA ARG A 165 18.15 -2.94 8.60
C ARG A 165 18.69 -2.76 10.03
N SER A 166 18.78 -1.52 10.50
CA SER A 166 19.33 -1.19 11.82
C SER A 166 18.30 -0.47 12.70
N ALA A 167 17.68 -1.24 13.60
CA ALA A 167 16.74 -0.70 14.59
C ALA A 167 17.45 0.18 15.64
N GLU A 168 18.66 -0.20 16.04
CA GLU A 168 19.46 0.55 17.01
C GLU A 168 19.79 1.95 16.50
N ARG A 169 20.23 2.07 15.23
CA ARG A 169 20.53 3.38 14.63
C ARG A 169 19.27 4.22 14.45
N ALA A 170 18.15 3.60 14.09
CA ALA A 170 16.86 4.30 14.01
C ALA A 170 16.42 4.85 15.37
N LEU A 171 16.62 4.07 16.45
CA LEU A 171 16.30 4.46 17.82
C LEU A 171 17.23 5.59 18.29
N ALA A 172 18.54 5.46 18.11
CA ALA A 172 19.52 6.48 18.47
C ALA A 172 19.24 7.81 17.76
N TYR A 173 18.91 7.76 16.47
CA TYR A 173 18.53 8.95 15.70
C TYR A 173 17.27 9.63 16.25
N ALA A 174 16.23 8.85 16.58
CA ALA A 174 15.01 9.38 17.17
C ALA A 174 15.26 10.02 18.56
N GLN A 175 16.09 9.38 19.38
CA GLN A 175 16.48 9.90 20.70
C GLN A 175 17.23 11.24 20.59
N GLU A 176 18.18 11.33 19.66
CA GLU A 176 18.93 12.57 19.40
C GLU A 176 18.02 13.70 18.91
N ALA A 177 17.08 13.40 18.00
CA ALA A 177 16.11 14.39 17.52
C ALA A 177 15.24 14.93 18.67
N VAL A 178 14.79 14.05 19.58
CA VAL A 178 14.02 14.44 20.78
C VAL A 178 14.88 15.26 21.75
N ALA A 179 16.13 14.87 21.98
CA ALA A 179 17.05 15.60 22.84
C ALA A 179 17.33 17.02 22.31
N SER A 180 17.62 17.14 21.02
CA SER A 180 17.83 18.41 20.33
C SER A 180 16.61 19.33 20.42
N LEU A 181 15.39 18.79 20.29
CA LEU A 181 14.16 19.55 20.47
C LEU A 181 14.01 20.06 21.91
N ARG A 182 14.24 19.20 22.91
CA ARG A 182 14.15 19.58 24.34
C ARG A 182 15.17 20.64 24.73
N GLN A 183 16.32 20.66 24.07
CA GLN A 183 17.40 21.64 24.31
C GLN A 183 17.22 22.94 23.50
N GLY A 184 16.16 23.06 22.68
CA GLY A 184 15.90 24.25 21.88
C GLY A 184 16.87 24.44 20.70
N ARG A 185 17.53 23.37 20.23
CA ARG A 185 18.52 23.41 19.14
C ARG A 185 17.93 23.19 17.74
N VAL A 186 16.60 23.12 17.64
CA VAL A 186 15.88 22.89 16.37
C VAL A 186 15.46 24.22 15.77
N ASP A 187 15.69 24.39 14.46
CA ASP A 187 15.19 25.56 13.72
C ASP A 187 13.66 25.65 13.82
N PRO A 188 13.10 26.76 14.33
CA PRO A 188 11.65 26.98 14.42
C PRO A 188 10.90 26.79 13.10
N ARG A 189 11.54 26.99 11.94
CA ARG A 189 10.95 26.74 10.62
C ARG A 189 10.52 25.30 10.43
N LEU A 190 11.19 24.35 11.09
CA LEU A 190 10.85 22.93 11.04
C LEU A 190 9.59 22.59 11.85
N LEU A 191 9.14 23.51 12.71
CA LEU A 191 8.00 23.34 13.63
C LEU A 191 6.70 23.94 13.06
N VAL A 192 6.75 24.60 11.91
CA VAL A 192 5.58 25.22 11.27
C VAL A 192 4.55 24.16 10.88
N LEU A 193 3.29 24.41 11.21
CA LEU A 193 2.13 23.60 10.82
C LEU A 193 1.28 24.39 9.83
N SER A 194 0.80 23.70 8.79
CA SER A 194 -0.09 24.28 7.78
C SER A 194 -1.40 23.50 7.74
N LYS A 195 -2.52 24.21 7.87
CA LYS A 195 -3.87 23.66 7.71
C LYS A 195 -4.65 24.52 6.72
N ALA A 196 -5.51 23.89 5.92
CA ALA A 196 -6.49 24.62 5.13
C ALA A 196 -7.47 25.32 6.08
N LEU A 197 -7.77 26.58 5.79
CA LEU A 197 -8.77 27.39 6.48
C LEU A 197 -10.19 26.93 6.12
#